data_AF-A0A9P5WXK6-F1
#
_entry.id   AF-A0A9P5WXK6-F1
#
_cell.length_a   1.000
_cell.length_b   1.000
_cell.length_c   1.000
_cell.angle_alpha   90.00
_cell.angle_beta   90.00
_cell.angle_gamma   90.00
#
_symmetry.space_group_name_H-M   'P 1'
#
loop_
_entity.id
_entity.type
_entity.pdbx_description
1 polymer ?
#
loop_
_entity_poly.entity_id
_entity_poly.type
_entity_poly.pdbx_seq_one_letter_code
_entity_poly.pdbx_strand_id
1 'polypeptide(L)'
;DCLIKGAKVHTGSPQCQWCWKWGHPSDACRRPAIHCPICAGPHHRDLHCTMSSCCKGNPKASPPIPPTPADMACPHVHSCINCSTQHAADNRCCPYWHHHFNCNWIK
;
A
#
# COMPACT_ATOMS: atom_id res chain seq x y z
N ASP A 1 -36.57 10.56 -25.05
CA ASP A 1 -35.43 9.63 -25.13
C ASP A 1 -34.50 9.73 -23.93
N CYS A 2 -34.55 8.74 -23.03
CA CYS A 2 -33.59 8.61 -21.92
C CYS A 2 -32.43 7.72 -22.38
N LEU A 3 -31.33 8.33 -22.83
CA LEU A 3 -30.11 7.63 -23.23
C LEU A 3 -29.45 6.99 -21.99
N ILE A 4 -29.72 5.71 -21.76
CA ILE A 4 -28.92 4.89 -20.85
C ILE A 4 -27.53 4.77 -21.49
N LYS A 5 -26.58 5.61 -21.05
CA LYS A 5 -25.17 5.43 -21.40
C LYS A 5 -24.73 4.09 -20.84
N GLY A 6 -24.35 3.16 -21.72
CA GLY A 6 -23.80 1.87 -21.31
C GLY A 6 -22.70 2.08 -20.28
N ALA A 7 -22.82 1.39 -19.14
CA ALA A 7 -21.81 1.45 -18.10
C ALA A 7 -20.46 1.03 -18.69
N LYS A 8 -19.44 1.86 -18.46
CA LYS A 8 -18.06 1.59 -18.90
C LYS A 8 -17.68 0.22 -18.35
N VAL A 9 -17.30 -0.72 -19.22
CA VAL A 9 -16.90 -2.08 -18.84
C VAL A 9 -15.83 -1.94 -17.75
N HIS A 10 -16.12 -2.42 -16.53
CA HIS A 10 -15.16 -2.44 -15.43
C HIS A 10 -14.08 -3.45 -15.80
N THR A 11 -13.06 -2.98 -16.51
CA THR A 11 -11.85 -3.74 -16.80
C THR A 11 -11.25 -4.08 -15.44
N GLY A 12 -11.04 -5.38 -15.18
CA GLY A 12 -10.70 -5.92 -13.88
C GLY A 12 -9.65 -5.07 -13.17
N SER A 13 -9.91 -4.75 -11.92
CA SER A 13 -9.32 -3.53 -11.41
C SER A 13 -7.87 -3.75 -10.96
N PRO A 14 -6.93 -2.91 -11.46
CA PRO A 14 -5.51 -3.00 -11.14
C PRO A 14 -5.22 -2.82 -9.64
N GLN A 15 -3.95 -2.92 -9.26
CA GLN A 15 -3.55 -2.48 -7.92
C GLN A 15 -3.71 -0.95 -7.83
N CYS A 16 -4.48 -0.50 -6.85
CA CYS A 16 -4.65 0.92 -6.55
C CYS A 16 -3.32 1.55 -6.11
N GLN A 17 -2.87 2.63 -6.76
CA GLN A 17 -1.60 3.29 -6.43
C GLN A 17 -1.68 4.17 -5.17
N TRP A 18 -2.89 4.37 -4.62
CA TRP A 18 -3.11 5.15 -3.42
C TRP A 18 -3.12 4.28 -2.17
N CYS A 19 -3.84 3.16 -2.21
CA CYS A 19 -3.99 2.28 -1.05
C CYS A 19 -3.28 0.93 -1.20
N TRP A 20 -2.65 0.67 -2.35
CA TRP A 20 -1.92 -0.54 -2.70
C TRP A 20 -2.73 -1.84 -2.69
N LYS A 21 -4.07 -1.74 -2.58
CA LYS A 21 -4.98 -2.87 -2.66
C LYS A 21 -5.32 -3.20 -4.10
N TRP A 22 -5.33 -4.49 -4.41
CA TRP A 22 -5.92 -5.00 -5.64
C TRP A 22 -7.45 -4.80 -5.65
N GLY A 23 -8.04 -4.66 -6.85
CA GLY A 23 -9.48 -4.69 -7.04
C GLY A 23 -10.17 -3.33 -7.23
N HIS A 24 -9.45 -2.22 -7.31
CA HIS A 24 -9.98 -0.95 -7.82
C HIS A 24 -8.86 -0.07 -8.42
N PRO A 25 -9.12 0.72 -9.49
CA PRO A 25 -8.17 1.73 -9.94
C PRO A 25 -8.06 2.88 -8.93
N SER A 26 -6.97 3.64 -9.01
CA SER A 26 -6.71 4.79 -8.13
C SER A 26 -7.85 5.82 -8.13
N ASP A 27 -8.43 6.11 -9.29
CA ASP A 27 -9.51 7.10 -9.45
C ASP A 27 -10.82 6.67 -8.76
N ALA A 28 -11.00 5.38 -8.49
CA ALA A 28 -12.14 4.84 -7.75
C ALA A 28 -11.84 4.64 -6.26
N CYS A 29 -10.63 5.00 -5.79
CA CYS A 29 -10.25 4.82 -4.41
C CYS A 29 -10.98 5.82 -3.51
N ARG A 30 -11.65 5.31 -2.48
CA ARG A 30 -12.34 6.15 -1.47
C ARG A 30 -11.44 6.55 -0.30
N ARG A 31 -10.15 6.19 -0.33
CA ARG A 31 -9.21 6.57 0.72
C ARG A 31 -8.81 8.04 0.54
N PRO A 32 -8.82 8.86 1.62
CA PRO A 32 -8.59 10.29 1.51
C PRO A 32 -7.11 10.68 1.29
N ALA A 33 -6.19 9.74 1.48
CA ALA A 33 -4.76 9.97 1.38
C ALA A 33 -4.04 8.74 0.83
N ILE A 34 -2.81 8.94 0.35
CA ILE A 34 -1.90 7.85 0.01
C ILE A 34 -1.58 7.05 1.27
N HIS A 35 -1.38 5.74 1.08
CA HIS A 35 -0.97 4.83 2.13
C HIS A 35 0.45 4.35 1.86
N CYS A 36 1.15 3.96 2.92
CA CYS A 36 2.50 3.44 2.85
C CYS A 36 2.43 2.00 2.31
N PRO A 37 3.18 1.63 1.26
CA PRO A 37 3.18 0.27 0.74
C PRO A 37 3.79 -0.75 1.72
N ILE A 38 4.56 -0.28 2.72
CA ILE A 38 5.20 -1.12 3.75
C ILE A 38 4.20 -1.50 4.84
N CYS A 39 3.52 -0.51 5.44
CA CYS A 39 2.69 -0.73 6.63
C CYS A 39 1.20 -0.40 6.45
N ALA A 40 0.78 0.01 5.25
CA ALA A 40 -0.58 0.47 4.94
C ALA A 40 -1.08 1.66 5.81
N GLY A 41 -0.19 2.37 6.50
CA GLY A 41 -0.54 3.60 7.24
C GLY A 41 -0.71 4.82 6.32
N PRO A 42 -1.41 5.88 6.73
CA PRO A 42 -1.73 7.05 5.90
C PRO A 42 -0.54 8.02 5.77
N HIS A 43 0.53 7.59 5.11
CA HIS A 43 1.72 8.38 4.82
C HIS A 43 2.46 7.83 3.58
N HIS A 44 3.28 8.66 2.95
CA HIS A 44 4.18 8.23 1.87
C HIS A 44 5.26 7.27 2.39
N ARG A 45 5.79 6.42 1.51
CA ARG A 45 6.91 5.51 1.81
C ARG A 45 8.11 6.23 2.42
N ASP A 46 8.45 7.41 1.90
CA ASP A 46 9.63 8.18 2.33
C ASP A 46 9.49 8.73 3.76
N LEU A 47 8.25 8.86 4.24
CA LEU A 47 7.95 9.29 5.61
C LEU A 47 7.77 8.11 6.56
N HIS A 48 8.00 6.86 6.11
CA HIS A 48 7.73 5.67 6.90
C HIS A 48 8.46 5.68 8.25
N CYS A 49 9.77 5.90 8.27
CA CYS A 49 10.53 5.87 9.53
C CYS A 49 10.10 6.95 10.53
N THR A 50 9.56 8.08 10.04
CA THR A 50 9.15 9.21 10.89
C THR A 50 7.69 9.09 11.37
N MET A 51 6.80 8.58 10.51
CA MET A 51 5.35 8.60 10.73
C MET A 51 4.78 7.25 11.18
N SER A 52 5.45 6.14 10.88
CA SER A 52 4.95 4.82 11.26
C SER A 52 5.05 4.62 12.77
N SER A 53 4.02 4.03 13.36
CA SER A 53 4.00 3.72 14.79
C SER A 53 5.11 2.73 15.17
N CYS A 54 5.51 1.85 14.26
CA CYS A 54 6.59 0.90 14.49
C CYS A 54 7.98 1.57 14.48
N CYS A 55 8.23 2.57 13.64
CA CYS A 55 9.56 3.19 13.53
C CYS A 55 9.77 4.45 14.36
N LYS A 56 8.71 5.12 14.83
CA LYS A 56 8.82 6.38 15.58
C LYS A 56 9.57 6.26 16.92
N GLY A 57 9.82 5.03 17.39
CA GLY A 57 10.41 4.76 18.70
C GLY A 57 9.42 5.03 19.84
N ASN A 58 9.85 4.69 21.05
CA ASN A 58 9.07 4.90 22.26
C ASN A 58 9.98 5.33 23.42
N PRO A 59 10.13 6.64 23.68
CA PRO A 59 10.97 7.14 24.76
C PRO A 59 10.39 6.82 26.15
N LYS A 60 9.10 6.47 26.23
CA LYS A 60 8.42 6.08 27.48
C LYS A 60 8.52 4.58 27.77
N ALA A 61 9.09 3.78 26.86
CA ALA A 61 9.33 2.37 27.13
C ALA A 61 10.45 2.19 28.17
N SER A 62 10.49 1.03 28.82
CA SER A 62 11.58 0.64 29.73
C SER A 62 12.15 -0.71 29.27
N PRO A 63 13.32 -0.72 28.61
CA PRO A 63 14.17 0.43 28.27
C PRO A 63 13.58 1.32 27.13
N PRO A 64 14.00 2.59 27.00
CA PRO A 64 13.58 3.45 25.90
C PRO A 64 13.93 2.84 24.55
N ILE A 65 12.97 2.87 23.61
CA ILE A 65 13.16 2.37 22.25
C ILE A 65 13.51 3.56 21.35
N PRO A 66 14.71 3.62 20.75
CA PRO A 66 15.06 4.70 19.84
C PRO A 66 14.24 4.60 18.54
N PRO A 67 13.98 5.74 17.85
CA PRO A 67 13.40 5.71 16.51
C PRO A 67 14.33 5.02 15.51
N THR A 68 13.76 4.39 14.48
CA THR A 68 14.53 3.92 13.33
C THR A 68 15.03 5.13 12.54
N PRO A 69 16.33 5.26 12.26
CA PRO A 69 16.86 6.32 11.40
C PRO A 69 16.21 6.35 10.02
N ALA A 70 16.04 7.54 9.44
CA ALA A 70 15.34 7.73 8.16
C ALA A 70 16.03 7.06 6.97
N ASP A 71 17.33 6.83 7.06
CA ASP A 71 18.19 6.18 6.08
C ASP A 71 18.25 4.65 6.25
N MET A 72 17.75 4.10 7.36
CA MET A 72 17.67 2.67 7.57
C MET A 72 16.35 2.06 7.09
N ALA A 73 16.43 0.84 6.58
CA ALA A 73 15.24 0.04 6.32
C ALA A 73 14.49 -0.24 7.63
N CYS A 74 13.16 -0.28 7.56
CA CYS A 74 12.34 -0.67 8.69
C CYS A 74 12.73 -2.09 9.15
N PRO A 75 13.13 -2.29 10.42
CA PRO A 75 13.51 -3.61 10.92
C PRO A 75 12.30 -4.50 11.18
N HIS A 76 11.08 -3.96 11.11
CA HIS A 76 9.85 -4.69 11.40
C HIS A 76 9.40 -5.52 10.20
N VAL A 77 8.91 -6.71 10.52
CA VAL A 77 8.32 -7.61 9.54
C VAL A 77 6.95 -7.07 9.12
N HIS A 78 6.79 -6.85 7.82
CA HIS A 78 5.53 -6.46 7.21
C HIS A 78 5.13 -7.46 6.12
N SER A 79 3.85 -7.78 6.07
CA SER A 79 3.26 -8.63 5.04
C SER A 79 2.53 -7.80 3.99
N CYS A 80 2.71 -8.17 2.73
CA CYS A 80 2.00 -7.56 1.61
C CYS A 80 0.50 -7.72 1.77
N ILE A 81 -0.25 -6.64 1.60
CA ILE A 81 -1.71 -6.64 1.73
C ILE A 81 -2.44 -7.51 0.69
N ASN A 82 -1.76 -7.88 -0.40
CA ASN A 82 -2.36 -8.64 -1.50
C ASN A 82 -2.00 -10.13 -1.49
N CYS A 83 -0.76 -10.49 -1.13
CA CYS A 83 -0.29 -11.88 -1.15
C CYS A 83 0.20 -12.41 0.20
N SER A 84 0.13 -11.60 1.26
CA SER A 84 0.46 -11.96 2.65
C SER A 84 1.91 -12.38 2.92
N THR A 85 2.78 -12.40 1.90
CA THR A 85 4.22 -12.66 2.01
C THR A 85 5.00 -11.46 2.53
N GLN A 86 6.19 -11.70 3.08
CA GLN A 86 7.02 -10.68 3.75
C GLN A 86 7.72 -9.75 2.75
N HIS A 87 6.98 -8.75 2.26
CA HIS A 87 7.50 -7.62 1.51
C HIS A 87 6.45 -6.51 1.42
N ALA A 88 6.88 -5.31 1.02
CA ALA A 88 5.99 -4.20 0.73
C ALA A 88 5.12 -4.44 -0.52
N ALA A 89 3.98 -3.77 -0.62
CA ALA A 89 3.02 -3.95 -1.71
C ALA A 89 3.49 -3.42 -3.07
N ASP A 90 4.55 -2.60 -3.10
CA ASP A 90 5.23 -2.05 -4.27
C ASP A 90 6.48 -2.86 -4.70
N ASN A 91 6.71 -4.03 -4.09
CA ASN A 91 7.85 -4.87 -4.40
C ASN A 91 7.72 -5.49 -5.81
N ARG A 92 8.74 -5.32 -6.66
CA ARG A 92 8.85 -5.87 -8.03
C ARG A 92 8.67 -7.39 -8.15
N CYS A 93 9.00 -8.14 -7.11
CA CYS A 93 8.82 -9.59 -7.08
C CYS A 93 7.41 -10.01 -6.64
N CYS A 94 6.58 -9.09 -6.13
CA CYS A 94 5.20 -9.39 -5.77
C CYS A 94 4.39 -9.64 -7.05
N PRO A 95 3.69 -10.77 -7.19
CA PRO A 95 2.87 -11.04 -8.37
C PRO A 95 1.79 -9.96 -8.61
N TYR A 96 1.16 -9.46 -7.54
CA TYR A 96 0.17 -8.37 -7.61
C TYR A 96 0.78 -7.04 -8.06
N TRP A 97 2.03 -6.77 -7.66
CA TRP A 97 2.72 -5.59 -8.17
C TRP A 97 3.21 -5.81 -9.60
N HIS A 98 3.77 -6.97 -9.93
CA HIS A 98 4.20 -7.28 -11.29
C HIS A 98 3.06 -7.10 -12.31
N HIS A 99 1.85 -7.49 -11.92
CA HIS A 99 0.64 -7.35 -12.72
C HIS A 99 -0.20 -6.11 -12.36
N HIS A 100 0.36 -5.10 -11.69
CA HIS A 100 -0.39 -3.94 -11.20
C HIS A 100 -1.19 -3.18 -12.27
N PHE A 101 -0.87 -3.30 -13.56
CA PHE A 101 -1.68 -2.74 -14.66
C PHE A 101 -2.49 -3.77 -15.46
N ASN A 102 -2.33 -5.07 -15.18
CA ASN A 102 -3.00 -6.14 -15.90
C ASN A 102 -4.34 -6.50 -15.24
N CYS A 103 -5.40 -5.90 -15.79
CA CYS A 103 -6.78 -6.09 -15.37
C CYS A 103 -7.34 -7.52 -15.45
N ASN A 104 -6.68 -8.42 -16.21
CA ASN A 104 -7.18 -9.77 -16.45
C ASN A 104 -6.35 -10.86 -15.78
N TRP A 105 -5.32 -10.49 -15.00
CA TRP A 105 -4.36 -11.46 -14.47
C TRP A 105 -4.93 -12.35 -13.35
N ILE A 106 -5.65 -11.75 -12.40
CA ILE A 106 -6.41 -12.48 -11.37
C ILE A 106 -7.90 -12.20 -11.62
N LYS A 107 -8.61 -13.24 -12.06
CA LYS A 107 -10.06 -13.31 -12.14
C LYS A 107 -10.57 -14.38 -11.19
#